data_AF-A0A379TLF6-F1
#
_entry.id   AF-A0A379TLF6-F1
#
_cell.length_a   1.000
_cell.length_b   1.000
_cell.length_c   1.000
_cell.angle_alpha   90.00
_cell.angle_beta   90.00
_cell.angle_gamma   90.00
#
_symmetry.space_group_name_H-M   'P 1'
#
loop_
_entity.id
_entity.type
_entity.pdbx_description
1 polymer ?
#
loop_
_entity_poly.entity_id
_entity_poly.type
_entity_poly.pdbx_seq_one_letter_code
_entity_poly.pdbx_strand_id
1 'polypeptide(L)' 'MPARTTSWPSRQREGALHRNFQGYTTQGDTDLLGMGVSAISMIGDGYMQNQKELKRYYQQVNARGNALWRVSH' A
#
# COMPACT_ATOMS: atom_id res chain seq x y z
N MET A 1 0.37 17.88 -32.57
CA MET A 1 -0.46 17.49 -31.40
C MET A 1 0.42 17.51 -30.16
N PRO A 2 0.32 18.49 -29.25
CA PRO A 2 1.24 18.55 -28.11
C PRO A 2 0.71 17.73 -26.93
N ALA A 3 1.64 17.05 -26.27
CA ALA A 3 1.44 16.16 -25.14
C ALA A 3 0.86 16.89 -23.92
N ARG A 4 -0.04 16.21 -23.22
CA ARG A 4 -0.74 16.70 -22.02
C ARG A 4 0.26 16.77 -20.85
N THR A 5 0.70 17.98 -20.52
CA THR A 5 1.51 18.29 -19.34
C THR A 5 0.72 17.95 -18.08
N THR A 6 1.08 16.88 -17.37
CA THR A 6 0.68 16.69 -15.96
C THR A 6 1.47 17.66 -15.10
N SER A 7 0.94 18.87 -14.94
CA SER A 7 1.46 19.84 -13.98
C SER A 7 1.01 19.44 -12.57
N TRP A 8 1.95 19.06 -11.71
CA TRP A 8 1.74 19.00 -10.25
C TRP A 8 2.73 19.90 -9.48
N PRO A 9 2.81 21.23 -9.72
CA PRO A 9 3.91 22.03 -9.18
C PRO A 9 3.62 22.71 -7.83
N SER A 10 2.41 22.58 -7.27
CA SER A 10 2.03 23.31 -6.06
C SER A 10 2.08 22.48 -4.77
N ARG A 11 1.56 21.24 -4.74
CA ARG A 11 1.45 20.46 -3.49
C ARG A 11 2.73 19.77 -2.99
N GLN A 12 3.73 19.56 -3.84
CA GLN A 12 5.01 18.99 -3.37
C GLN A 12 5.81 19.97 -2.50
N ARG A 13 5.57 21.29 -2.66
CA ARG A 13 6.34 22.32 -1.93
C ARG A 13 5.93 22.47 -0.46
N GLU A 14 4.76 21.96 -0.08
CA GLU A 14 4.23 22.05 1.29
C GLU A 14 4.55 20.83 2.16
N GLY A 15 5.34 19.86 1.68
CA GLY A 15 5.75 18.69 2.47
C GLY A 15 4.61 17.71 2.82
N ALA A 16 3.37 17.99 2.43
CA ALA A 16 2.18 17.21 2.76
C ALA A 16 1.89 16.04 1.79
N LEU A 17 2.84 15.69 0.91
CA LEU A 17 2.66 14.62 -0.05
C LEU A 17 3.33 13.33 0.45
N HIS A 18 2.52 12.38 0.90
CA HIS A 18 2.98 11.07 1.33
C HIS A 18 2.86 10.09 0.17
N ARG A 19 3.78 9.13 0.07
CA ARG A 19 3.80 8.15 -1.02
C ARG A 19 3.46 6.78 -0.45
N ASN A 20 2.44 6.13 -1.02
CA ASN A 20 2.15 4.72 -0.77
C ASN A 20 2.26 3.91 -2.07
N PHE A 21 1.94 2.61 -2.02
CA PHE A 21 2.01 1.71 -3.18
C PHE A 21 1.03 2.07 -4.31
N GLN A 22 0.03 2.91 -4.05
CA GLN A 22 -0.97 3.36 -5.01
C GLN A 22 -0.66 4.75 -5.61
N GLY A 23 0.33 5.48 -5.08
CA GLY A 23 0.72 6.80 -5.57
C GLY A 23 0.98 7.81 -4.46
N TYR A 24 0.77 9.09 -4.77
CA TYR A 24 0.90 10.17 -3.80
C TYR A 24 -0.45 10.48 -3.16
N THR A 25 -0.48 10.60 -1.83
CA THR A 25 -1.63 10.98 -1.02
C THR A 25 -1.30 12.21 -0.19
N THR A 26 -2.31 13.04 0.10
CA THR A 26 -2.18 14.17 1.02
C THR A 26 -2.49 13.81 2.47
N GLN A 27 -2.78 12.54 2.73
CA GLN A 27 -3.07 12.01 4.07
C GLN A 27 -1.88 11.15 4.50
N GLY A 28 -1.06 11.70 5.40
CA GLY A 28 0.21 11.10 5.76
C GLY A 28 0.19 10.02 6.80
N ASP A 29 -0.81 10.06 7.66
CA ASP A 29 -0.93 9.20 8.84
C ASP A 29 -2.13 8.26 8.74
N THR A 30 -2.55 7.93 7.50
CA THR A 30 -3.65 7.00 7.29
C THR A 30 -3.11 5.59 7.16
N ASP A 31 -3.62 4.68 8.00
CA ASP A 31 -3.38 3.24 7.84
C ASP A 31 -3.85 2.77 6.46
N LEU A 32 -2.93 2.19 5.70
CA LEU A 32 -3.20 1.55 4.43
C LEU A 32 -3.46 0.06 4.67
N LEU A 33 -4.67 -0.41 4.39
CA LEU A 33 -4.97 -1.85 4.41
C LEU A 33 -5.04 -2.40 2.98
N GLY A 34 -4.04 -3.20 2.62
CA GLY A 34 -4.01 -3.96 1.37
C GLY A 34 -4.65 -5.34 1.53
N MET A 35 -5.65 -5.65 0.70
CA MET A 35 -6.29 -6.97 0.65
C MET A 35 -5.91 -7.72 -0.63
N GLY A 36 -5.90 -9.06 -0.56
CA GLY A 36 -5.56 -9.91 -1.68
C GLY A 36 -4.12 -10.47 -1.62
N VAL A 37 -3.81 -11.30 -2.61
CA VAL A 37 -2.48 -11.91 -2.79
C VAL A 37 -1.45 -10.81 -3.01
N SER A 38 -0.27 -10.95 -2.36
CA SER A 38 0.86 -10.02 -2.41
C SER A 38 0.61 -8.59 -1.88
N ALA A 39 -0.61 -8.30 -1.42
CA ALA A 39 -0.98 -6.98 -0.95
C ALA A 39 -0.09 -6.51 0.21
N ILE A 40 0.21 -5.22 0.22
CA ILE A 40 1.01 -4.57 1.26
C ILE A 40 0.10 -3.60 2.00
N SER A 41 0.16 -3.67 3.32
CA SER A 41 -0.50 -2.78 4.25
C SER A 41 0.56 -1.99 5.02
N MET A 42 0.23 -0.78 5.42
CA MET A 42 1.01 0.09 6.30
C MET A 42 0.10 0.48 7.45
N ILE A 43 0.42 0.07 8.66
CA ILE A 43 -0.41 0.34 9.85
C ILE A 43 0.54 0.91 10.90
N GLY A 44 0.32 2.17 11.30
CA GLY A 44 1.32 2.95 12.03
C GLY A 44 2.69 2.92 11.34
N ASP A 45 3.75 2.67 12.10
CA ASP A 45 5.13 2.53 11.58
C ASP A 45 5.43 1.14 10.97
N GLY A 46 4.46 0.22 10.99
CA GLY A 46 4.62 -1.15 10.56
C GLY A 46 4.17 -1.39 9.12
N TYR A 47 4.96 -2.16 8.36
CA TYR A 47 4.59 -2.71 7.06
C TYR A 47 4.21 -4.18 7.18
N MET A 48 3.04 -4.53 6.66
CA MET A 48 2.55 -5.90 6.63
C MET A 48 2.37 -6.35 5.17
N GLN A 49 2.78 -7.57 4.85
CA GLN A 49 2.61 -8.13 3.50
C GLN A 49 1.89 -9.47 3.55
N ASN A 50 0.90 -9.63 2.68
CA ASN A 50 0.20 -10.89 2.47
C ASN A 50 1.04 -11.88 1.65
N GLN A 51 0.66 -13.17 1.69
CA GLN A 51 1.29 -14.22 0.88
C GLN A 51 1.39 -13.84 -0.59
N LYS A 52 2.57 -14.05 -1.17
CA LYS A 52 2.84 -13.79 -2.60
C LYS A 52 2.35 -14.93 -3.51
N GLU A 53 2.35 -16.15 -3.00
CA GLU A 53 1.88 -17.33 -3.73
C GLU A 53 0.38 -17.51 -3.53
N LEU A 54 -0.39 -17.56 -4.62
CA LEU A 54 -1.84 -17.67 -4.59
C LEU A 54 -2.34 -18.89 -3.82
N LYS A 55 -1.66 -20.04 -3.99
CA LYS A 55 -2.00 -21.28 -3.27
C LYS A 55 -1.87 -21.10 -1.75
N ARG A 56 -0.75 -20.53 -1.30
CA ARG A 56 -0.50 -20.26 0.13
C ARG A 56 -1.46 -19.22 0.68
N TYR A 57 -1.77 -18.19 -0.11
CA TYR A 57 -2.75 -17.17 0.23
C TYR A 57 -4.10 -17.82 0.56
N TYR A 58 -4.68 -18.60 -0.37
CA TYR A 58 -5.97 -19.25 -0.14
C TYR A 58 -5.94 -20.25 1.02
N GLN A 59 -4.86 -21.04 1.15
CA GLN A 59 -4.71 -21.95 2.28
C GLN A 59 -4.73 -21.21 3.62
N GLN A 60 -4.01 -20.10 3.72
CA GLN A 60 -3.91 -19.33 4.96
C GLN A 60 -5.19 -18.57 5.28
N VAL A 61 -5.84 -17.96 4.26
CA VAL A 61 -7.15 -17.31 4.41
C VAL A 61 -8.19 -18.31 4.89
N ASN A 62 -8.27 -19.49 4.28
CA ASN A 62 -9.24 -20.51 4.68
C ASN A 62 -8.98 -21.07 6.08
N ALA A 63 -7.70 -21.17 6.49
CA ALA A 63 -7.35 -21.72 7.80
C ALA A 63 -7.41 -20.72 8.96
N ARG A 64 -7.16 -19.43 8.70
CA ARG A 64 -6.95 -18.40 9.75
C ARG A 64 -7.73 -17.10 9.54
N GLY A 65 -8.41 -16.94 8.41
CA GLY A 65 -9.12 -15.70 8.05
C GLY A 65 -8.22 -14.57 7.55
N ASN A 66 -6.90 -14.75 7.50
CA ASN A 66 -5.96 -13.77 6.94
C ASN A 66 -4.81 -14.47 6.19
N ALA A 67 -4.06 -13.68 5.40
CA ALA A 67 -2.93 -14.16 4.62
C ALA A 67 -1.61 -13.51 5.02
N LEU A 68 -1.47 -13.06 6.27
CA LEU A 68 -0.29 -12.34 6.70
C LEU A 68 0.95 -13.24 6.58
N TRP A 69 1.94 -12.75 5.83
CA TRP A 69 3.18 -13.48 5.57
C TRP A 69 4.37 -12.86 6.29
N ARG A 70 4.52 -11.53 6.19
CA ARG A 70 5.65 -10.81 6.78
C ARG A 70 5.17 -9.50 7.42
N VAL A 71 5.78 -9.17 8.56
CA VAL A 71 5.68 -7.85 9.20
C VAL A 71 7.10 -7.28 9.27
N SER A 72 7.25 -6.00 8.98
CA SER A 72 8.46 -5.21 9.19
C SER A 72 8.07 -3.96 9.97
N HIS A 73 8.90 -3.55 10.92
CA HIS A 73 8.78 -2.28 11.65
C HIS A 73 9.89 -1.35 11.20
#